data_AF-A0A4Q3CBQ0-F1
#
_entry.id   AF-A0A4Q3CBQ0-F1
#
_cell.length_a   1.000
_cell.length_b   1.000
_cell.length_c   1.000
_cell.angle_alpha   90.00
_cell.angle_beta   90.00
_cell.angle_gamma   90.00
#
_symmetry.space_group_name_H-M   'P 1'
#
loop_
_entity.id
_entity.type
_entity.pdbx_description
1 polymer ?
#
loop_
_entity_poly.entity_id
_entity_poly.type
_entity_poly.pdbx_seq_one_letter_code
_entity_poly.pdbx_strand_id
1 'polypeptide(L)'
;SETVALTLMVRAEADGYGVTPLMPSWFIPCVGASSEVAPVKVPASAAEARAIRSVWATADRMPDDSAVAISRDVWFSTSEPVAIH
;
A
#
# COMPACT_ATOMS: atom_id res chain seq x y z
N SER A 1 9.00 7.14 -13.97
CA SER A 1 7.99 7.31 -12.92
C SER A 1 8.40 8.44 -12.01
N GLU A 2 7.44 9.24 -11.55
CA GLU A 2 7.67 10.25 -10.53
C GLU A 2 8.00 9.57 -9.20
N THR A 3 8.96 10.10 -8.45
CA THR A 3 9.23 9.60 -7.10
C THR A 3 8.10 10.08 -6.20
N VAL A 4 7.46 9.15 -5.46
CA VAL A 4 6.35 9.46 -4.57
C VAL A 4 6.74 9.08 -3.14
N ALA A 5 6.64 10.03 -2.22
CA ALA A 5 6.67 9.74 -0.79
C ALA A 5 5.34 10.12 -0.15
N LEU A 6 4.73 9.18 0.54
CA LEU A 6 3.36 9.28 1.04
C LEU A 6 3.26 8.59 2.39
N THR A 7 2.67 9.27 3.37
CA THR A 7 2.28 8.63 4.63
C THR A 7 0.87 8.05 4.48
N LEU A 8 0.70 6.80 4.92
CA LEU A 8 -0.59 6.11 4.96
C LEU A 8 -0.99 5.86 6.42
N MET A 9 -2.23 6.19 6.77
CA MET A 9 -2.84 5.73 8.01
C MET A 9 -3.60 4.44 7.72
N VAL A 10 -3.16 3.33 8.33
CA VAL A 10 -3.79 2.02 8.20
C VAL A 10 -4.66 1.76 9.42
N ARG A 11 -5.90 1.32 9.23
CA ARG A 11 -6.81 0.90 10.30
C ARG A 11 -7.24 -0.54 10.08
N ALA A 12 -7.23 -1.33 11.13
CA ALA A 12 -7.91 -2.62 11.12
C ALA A 12 -9.42 -2.37 11.18
N GLU A 13 -10.15 -2.98 10.26
CA GLU A 13 -11.60 -2.94 10.12
C GLU A 13 -12.14 -4.37 10.15
N ALA A 14 -13.46 -4.53 10.24
CA ALA A 14 -14.09 -5.86 10.27
C ALA A 14 -13.73 -6.70 9.04
N ASP A 15 -13.57 -6.04 7.90
CA ASP A 15 -13.43 -6.64 6.57
C ASP A 15 -12.00 -6.49 6.00
N GLY A 16 -11.00 -6.18 6.84
CA GLY A 16 -9.60 -6.08 6.44
C GLY A 16 -8.92 -4.81 6.94
N TYR A 17 -8.01 -4.24 6.14
CA TYR A 17 -7.25 -3.04 6.50
C TYR A 17 -7.58 -1.86 5.58
N GLY A 18 -8.32 -0.90 6.12
CA GLY A 18 -8.61 0.37 5.46
C GLY A 18 -7.42 1.32 5.51
N VAL A 19 -7.27 2.13 4.46
CA VAL A 19 -6.16 3.07 4.30
C VAL A 19 -6.67 4.48 4.03
N THR A 20 -6.17 5.44 4.81
CA THR A 20 -6.32 6.87 4.55
C THR A 20 -4.96 7.46 4.15
N PRO A 21 -4.75 7.86 2.89
CA PRO A 21 -3.58 8.63 2.49
C PRO A 21 -3.54 9.97 3.21
N LEU A 22 -2.38 10.33 3.77
CA LEU A 22 -2.16 11.59 4.48
C LEU A 22 -1.30 12.54 3.64
N MET A 23 -0.41 13.28 4.29
CA MET A 23 0.53 14.20 3.65
C MET A 23 1.72 13.45 3.01
N PRO A 24 2.36 14.04 1.98
CA PRO A 24 3.66 13.58 1.52
C PRO A 24 4.68 13.62 2.66
N SER A 25 5.47 12.56 2.82
CA SER A 25 6.52 12.50 3.83
C SER A 25 7.73 11.77 3.30
N TRP A 26 8.82 12.52 3.08
CA TRP A 26 10.07 12.01 2.50
C TRP A 26 11.02 11.45 3.55
N PHE A 27 10.83 11.81 4.82
CA PHE A 27 11.71 11.39 5.90
C PHE A 27 10.89 10.64 6.96
N ILE A 28 10.95 9.32 6.89
CA ILE A 28 10.54 8.42 7.98
C ILE A 28 11.81 7.65 8.34
N PRO A 29 12.42 7.88 9.52
CA PRO A 29 13.64 7.18 9.89
C PRO A 29 13.36 5.68 10.04
N CYS A 30 13.69 4.91 9.01
CA CYS A 30 13.55 3.45 8.97
C CYS A 30 14.74 2.75 9.68
N VAL A 31 15.22 3.31 10.80
CA VAL A 31 16.37 2.76 11.52
C VAL A 31 16.05 1.33 11.95
N GLY A 32 16.78 0.35 11.41
CA GLY A 32 16.59 -1.08 11.70
C GLY A 32 15.68 -1.84 10.73
N ALA A 33 15.08 -1.20 9.72
CA ALA A 33 14.31 -1.89 8.68
C ALA A 33 15.25 -2.53 7.65
N SER A 34 15.59 -3.78 7.96
CA SER A 34 16.35 -4.77 7.21
C SER A 34 16.06 -4.82 5.71
N SER A 35 17.13 -4.87 4.90
CA SER A 35 17.19 -5.31 3.48
C SER A 35 16.14 -4.73 2.53
N GLU A 36 16.58 -3.94 1.53
CA GLU A 36 15.72 -3.45 0.46
C GLU A 36 14.99 -4.61 -0.25
N VAL A 37 13.71 -4.81 0.08
CA VAL A 37 12.85 -5.72 -0.67
C VAL A 37 12.41 -4.95 -1.91
N ALA A 38 12.91 -5.37 -3.07
CA ALA A 38 12.50 -4.78 -4.33
C ALA A 38 10.98 -5.00 -4.54
N PRO A 39 10.20 -3.93 -4.73
CA PRO A 39 8.78 -4.06 -5.02
C PRO A 39 8.56 -4.67 -6.40
N VAL A 40 7.55 -5.52 -6.52
CA VAL A 40 7.08 -6.08 -7.80
C VAL A 40 6.37 -5.00 -8.64
N LYS A 41 5.65 -4.10 -7.97
CA LYS A 41 4.98 -2.95 -8.60
C LYS A 41 5.12 -1.70 -7.72
N VAL A 42 5.42 -0.57 -8.34
CA VAL A 42 5.38 0.76 -7.71
C VAL A 42 4.30 1.62 -8.37
N PRO A 43 3.76 2.63 -7.67
CA PRO A 43 2.81 3.56 -8.27
C PRO A 43 3.43 4.29 -9.48
N ALA A 44 2.66 4.50 -10.52
CA ALA A 44 3.07 5.24 -11.71
C ALA A 44 3.07 6.77 -11.47
N SER A 45 2.25 7.26 -10.54
CA SER A 45 2.13 8.69 -10.23
C SER A 45 1.74 8.96 -8.77
N ALA A 46 1.95 10.21 -8.31
CA ALA A 46 1.48 10.65 -7.00
C ALA A 46 -0.05 10.62 -6.87
N ALA A 47 -0.78 10.78 -7.97
CA ALA A 47 -2.25 10.70 -8.00
C ALA A 47 -2.73 9.25 -7.75
N GLU A 48 -2.09 8.28 -8.39
CA GLU A 48 -2.39 6.86 -8.19
C GLU A 48 -2.07 6.41 -6.77
N ALA A 49 -0.93 6.84 -6.21
CA ALA A 49 -0.60 6.56 -4.81
C ALA A 49 -1.63 7.13 -3.82
N ARG A 50 -2.20 8.31 -4.11
CA ARG A 50 -3.28 8.91 -3.30
C ARG A 50 -4.64 8.22 -3.48
N ALA A 51 -4.78 7.36 -4.48
CA ALA A 51 -6.00 6.59 -4.69
C ALA A 51 -6.07 5.33 -3.82
N ILE A 52 -5.01 4.98 -3.07
CA ILE A 52 -5.00 3.81 -2.18
C ILE A 52 -6.10 3.92 -1.11
N ARG A 53 -6.85 2.83 -0.92
CA ARG A 53 -7.95 2.69 0.05
C ARG A 53 -7.84 1.45 0.93
N SER A 54 -7.06 0.44 0.53
CA SER A 54 -6.80 -0.73 1.37
C SER A 54 -5.40 -1.30 1.20
N VAL A 55 -4.98 -2.12 2.16
CA VAL A 55 -3.74 -2.91 2.11
C VAL A 55 -4.06 -4.37 2.43
N TRP A 56 -3.38 -5.28 1.76
CA TRP A 56 -3.65 -6.72 1.82
C TRP A 56 -2.36 -7.49 1.95
N ALA A 57 -2.38 -8.56 2.75
CA ALA A 57 -1.33 -9.56 2.70
C ALA A 57 -1.53 -10.44 1.45
N THR A 58 -0.46 -10.66 0.69
CA THR A 58 -0.50 -11.51 -0.52
C THR A 58 -0.93 -12.94 -0.22
N ALA A 59 -0.70 -13.41 1.02
CA ALA A 59 -1.12 -14.73 1.48
C ALA A 59 -2.64 -14.85 1.63
N ASP A 60 -3.33 -13.76 1.95
CA ASP A 60 -4.77 -13.75 2.18
C ASP A 60 -5.55 -13.47 0.89
N ARG A 61 -5.00 -12.59 0.04
CA ARG A 61 -5.60 -12.19 -1.24
C ARG A 61 -4.51 -11.86 -2.24
N MET A 62 -4.56 -12.50 -3.41
CA MET A 62 -3.66 -12.16 -4.51
C MET A 62 -3.98 -10.76 -5.07
N PRO A 63 -2.97 -10.00 -5.52
CA PRO A 63 -3.20 -8.73 -6.21
C PRO A 63 -4.09 -8.90 -7.44
N ASP A 64 -4.97 -7.93 -7.66
CA ASP A 64 -5.82 -7.82 -8.84
C ASP A 64 -5.62 -6.48 -9.55
N ASP A 65 -6.53 -6.14 -10.47
CA ASP A 65 -6.46 -4.92 -11.29
C ASP A 65 -6.50 -3.62 -10.46
N SER A 66 -6.94 -3.68 -9.20
CA SER A 66 -6.94 -2.52 -8.28
C SER A 66 -5.57 -2.22 -7.66
N ALA A 67 -4.58 -3.11 -7.84
CA ALA A 67 -3.28 -2.99 -7.20
C ALA A 67 -2.52 -1.74 -7.67
N VAL A 68 -2.11 -0.90 -6.73
CA VAL A 68 -1.31 0.32 -6.96
C VAL A 68 0.18 0.05 -6.74
N ALA A 69 0.50 -0.70 -5.68
CA ALA A 69 1.87 -1.09 -5.35
C ALA A 69 1.88 -2.50 -4.77
N ILE A 70 2.89 -3.28 -5.11
CA ILE A 70 3.04 -4.68 -4.69
C ILE A 70 4.46 -4.86 -4.17
N SER A 71 4.57 -5.19 -2.89
CA SER A 71 5.77 -5.73 -2.27
C SER A 71 5.65 -7.25 -2.15
N ARG A 72 6.67 -7.93 -1.63
CA ARG A 72 6.70 -9.39 -1.52
C ARG A 72 5.46 -9.95 -0.82
N ASP A 73 5.16 -9.44 0.38
CA ASP A 73 4.15 -10.01 1.26
C ASP A 73 2.89 -9.14 1.38
N VAL A 74 2.93 -7.92 0.86
CA VAL A 74 1.82 -6.95 0.96
C VAL A 74 1.60 -6.20 -0.34
N TRP A 75 0.35 -5.82 -0.61
CA TRP A 75 -0.01 -4.96 -1.73
C TRP A 75 -1.09 -3.95 -1.36
N PHE A 76 -1.13 -2.85 -2.11
CA PHE A 76 -2.00 -1.70 -1.86
C PHE A 76 -3.01 -1.58 -2.98
N SER A 77 -4.28 -1.32 -2.65
CA SER A 77 -5.40 -1.32 -3.59
C SER A 77 -6.13 0.02 -3.59
N THR A 78 -6.71 0.39 -4.73
CA THR A 78 -7.67 1.50 -4.83
C THR A 78 -9.07 1.18 -4.33
N SER A 79 -9.38 -0.11 -4.11
CA SER A 79 -10.66 -0.57 -3.58
C SER A 79 -10.70 -0.49 -2.06
N GLU A 80 -11.89 -0.31 -1.51
CA GLU A 80 -12.15 -0.39 -0.07
C GLU A 80 -11.83 -1.80 0.48
N PRO A 81 -11.54 -1.93 1.79
CA PRO A 81 -11.43 -3.25 2.42
C PRO A 81 -12.74 -4.04 2.22
N VAL A 82 -12.62 -5.30 1.81
CA VAL A 82 -13.74 -6.23 1.59
C VAL A 82 -13.45 -7.57 2.23
N ALA A 83 -14.46 -8.18 2.86
CA ALA A 83 -14.29 -9.44 3.57
C ALA A 83 -13.72 -10.52 2.64
N ILE A 84 -12.71 -11.23 3.13
CA ILE A 84 -12.18 -12.44 2.51
C ILE A 84 -13.10 -13.60 2.94
N HIS A 85 -13.90 -14.10 2.01
CA HIS A 85 -14.79 -15.25 2.21
C HIS A 85 -14.10 -16.56 1.84
#